data_AF-A0A1F0TNI4-F1
#
_entry.id   AF-A0A1F0TNI4-F1
#
_cell.length_a   1.000
_cell.length_b   1.000
_cell.length_c   1.000
_cell.angle_alpha   90.00
_cell.angle_beta   90.00
_cell.angle_gamma   90.00
#
_symmetry.space_group_name_H-M   'P 1'
#
loop_
_entity.id
_entity.type
_entity.pdbx_description
1 polymer ?
#
loop_
_entity_poly.entity_id
_entity_poly.type
_entity_poly.pdbx_seq_one_letter_code
_entity_poly.pdbx_strand_id
1 'polypeptide(L)'
;MDMTERDDELLMHFFSEHKQEIFDNGFSERVMQKLPRSAIRTYNRVWTLFCCMVGLAFILLTRGWEQVARIGHILSSQFYDALYGLNLTSFTPVVLFVAMLTFIGVTVYNLNLSKD
;
A
#
# COMPACT_ATOMS: atom_id res chain seq x y z
N MET A 1 34.03 15.14 -40.43
CA MET A 1 33.72 13.78 -40.00
C MET A 1 34.93 13.27 -39.27
N ASP A 2 34.73 13.03 -37.98
CA ASP A 2 35.75 12.57 -37.05
C ASP A 2 36.09 11.09 -37.35
N MET A 3 37.31 10.65 -37.05
CA MET A 3 37.76 9.28 -37.38
C MET A 3 36.93 8.20 -36.68
N THR A 4 36.32 8.55 -35.54
CA THR A 4 35.44 7.73 -34.73
C THR A 4 34.12 7.40 -35.43
N GLU A 5 33.46 8.38 -36.06
CA GLU A 5 32.20 8.19 -36.79
C GLU A 5 32.35 7.20 -37.95
N ARG A 6 33.50 7.27 -38.65
CA ARG A 6 33.81 6.40 -39.79
C ARG A 6 34.08 4.96 -39.35
N ASP A 7 34.71 4.77 -38.19
CA ASP A 7 35.00 3.44 -37.65
C ASP A 7 33.73 2.78 -37.09
N ASP A 8 32.84 3.56 -36.47
CA ASP A 8 31.52 3.09 -36.01
C ASP A 8 30.62 2.66 -37.18
N GLU A 9 30.63 3.42 -38.28
CA GLU A 9 29.90 3.07 -39.50
C GLU A 9 30.44 1.76 -40.12
N LEU A 10 31.76 1.58 -40.14
CA LEU A 10 32.41 0.36 -40.65
C LEU A 10 32.05 -0.86 -39.80
N LEU A 11 32.06 -0.70 -38.46
CA LEU A 11 31.69 -1.76 -37.53
C LEU A 11 30.22 -2.13 -37.69
N MET A 12 29.33 -1.15 -37.84
CA MET A 12 27.91 -1.41 -38.05
C MET A 12 27.66 -2.15 -39.36
N HIS A 13 28.36 -1.79 -40.44
CA HIS A 13 28.29 -2.50 -41.71
C HIS A 13 28.81 -3.94 -41.57
N PHE A 14 29.96 -4.13 -40.91
CA PHE A 14 30.55 -5.45 -40.68
C PHE A 14 29.65 -6.37 -39.83
N PHE A 15 29.09 -5.85 -38.74
CA PHE A 15 28.19 -6.62 -37.87
C PHE A 15 26.83 -6.86 -38.49
N SER A 16 26.33 -5.99 -39.37
CA SER A 16 25.08 -6.23 -40.09
C SER A 16 25.25 -7.28 -41.18
N GLU A 17 26.38 -7.29 -41.88
CA GLU A 17 26.68 -8.24 -42.95
C GLU A 17 27.06 -9.64 -42.42
N HIS A 18 27.67 -9.72 -41.24
CA HIS A 18 28.04 -10.98 -40.58
C HIS A 18 27.19 -11.31 -39.34
N LYS A 19 25.98 -10.74 -39.22
CA LYS A 19 25.08 -11.06 -38.11
C LYS A 19 24.62 -12.51 -38.19
N GLN A 20 25.35 -13.39 -37.52
CA GLN A 20 24.94 -14.78 -37.38
C GLN A 20 23.69 -14.81 -36.49
N GLU A 21 22.54 -15.16 -37.06
CA GLU A 21 21.32 -15.42 -36.28
C GLU A 21 21.53 -16.69 -35.46
N ILE A 22 22.17 -16.53 -34.30
CA ILE A 22 22.29 -17.61 -33.32
C ILE A 22 20.88 -17.82 -32.78
N PHE A 23 20.22 -18.87 -33.25
CA PHE A 23 18.93 -19.26 -32.70
C PHE A 23 19.13 -19.57 -31.20
N ASP A 24 18.33 -18.93 -30.36
CA ASP A 24 18.36 -19.18 -28.91
C ASP A 24 17.76 -20.57 -28.67
N ASN A 25 18.60 -21.60 -28.82
CA ASN A 25 18.28 -23.02 -28.69
C ASN A 25 18.00 -23.38 -27.22
N GLY A 26 17.15 -22.62 -26.54
CA GLY A 26 16.88 -22.68 -25.11
C GLY A 26 18.09 -22.29 -24.24
N PHE A 27 19.06 -21.55 -24.76
CA PHE A 27 20.23 -21.11 -23.99
C PHE A 27 19.80 -20.15 -22.88
N SER A 28 18.99 -19.14 -23.20
CA SER A 28 18.50 -18.18 -22.20
C SER A 28 17.69 -18.87 -21.10
N GLU A 29 16.85 -19.85 -21.45
CA GLU A 29 16.06 -20.61 -20.48
C GLU A 29 16.95 -21.44 -19.55
N ARG A 30 17.95 -22.15 -20.09
CA ARG A 30 18.92 -22.91 -19.29
C ARG A 30 19.78 -21.99 -18.39
N VAL A 31 20.14 -20.81 -18.85
CA VAL A 31 20.87 -19.80 -18.05
C VAL A 31 19.98 -19.27 -16.93
N MET A 32 18.72 -18.91 -17.24
CA MET A 32 17.79 -18.41 -16.24
C MET A 32 17.42 -19.44 -15.18
N GLN A 33 17.31 -20.73 -15.55
CA GLN A 33 17.08 -21.83 -14.60
C GLN A 33 18.30 -22.10 -13.71
N LYS A 34 19.53 -21.85 -14.19
CA LYS A 34 20.76 -21.97 -13.40
C LYS A 34 21.01 -20.79 -12.46
N LEU A 35 20.26 -19.69 -12.60
CA LEU A 35 20.34 -18.60 -11.64
C LEU A 35 19.81 -19.08 -10.28
N PRO A 36 20.51 -18.82 -9.16
CA PRO A 36 20.11 -19.26 -7.82
C PRO A 36 18.92 -18.43 -7.28
N ARG A 37 17.82 -18.36 -8.03
CA ARG A 37 16.57 -17.68 -7.62
C ARG A 37 15.95 -18.34 -6.40
N SER A 38 16.10 -19.66 -6.25
CA SER A 38 15.57 -20.43 -5.12
C SER A 38 16.31 -20.14 -3.81
N ALA A 39 17.65 -20.13 -3.83
CA ALA A 39 18.46 -19.88 -2.64
C ALA A 39 18.25 -18.46 -2.10
N ILE A 40 18.21 -17.46 -2.99
CA ILE A 40 17.97 -16.05 -2.62
C ILE A 40 16.57 -15.88 -2.01
N ARG A 41 15.55 -16.54 -2.58
CA ARG A 41 14.18 -16.49 -2.05
C ARG A 41 14.08 -17.11 -0.66
N THR A 42 14.73 -18.25 -0.43
CA THR A 42 14.73 -18.92 0.88
C THR A 42 15.44 -18.07 1.93
N TYR A 43 16.60 -17.48 1.59
CA TYR A 43 17.33 -16.60 2.49
C TYR A 43 16.49 -15.37 2.89
N ASN A 44 15.82 -14.74 1.91
CA ASN A 44 14.95 -13.60 2.17
C ASN A 44 13.75 -13.96 3.06
N ARG A 45 13.18 -15.16 2.89
CA ARG A 45 12.09 -15.65 3.75
C ARG A 45 12.56 -15.91 5.17
N VAL A 46 13.73 -16.53 5.36
CA VAL A 46 14.33 -16.73 6.68
C VAL A 46 14.64 -15.40 7.35
N TRP A 47 15.19 -14.44 6.60
CA TRP A 47 15.47 -13.09 7.08
C TRP A 47 14.20 -12.36 7.53
N THR A 48 13.13 -12.45 6.72
CA THR A 48 11.83 -11.86 7.07
C THR A 48 11.27 -12.49 8.35
N LEU A 49 11.33 -13.82 8.48
CA LEU A 49 10.88 -14.51 9.69
C LEU A 49 11.70 -14.09 10.91
N PHE A 50 13.02 -13.94 10.75
CA PHE A 50 13.90 -13.45 11.81
C PHE A 50 13.51 -12.03 12.25
N CYS A 51 13.33 -11.11 11.30
CA CYS A 51 12.87 -9.74 11.60
C CYS A 51 11.49 -9.75 12.29
N CYS A 52 10.55 -10.56 11.83
CA CYS A 52 9.24 -10.71 12.48
C CYS A 52 9.38 -11.19 13.93
N MET A 53 10.22 -12.21 14.18
CA MET A 53 10.46 -12.75 15.52
C MET A 53 11.08 -11.70 16.44
N VAL A 54 12.04 -10.89 15.95
CA VAL A 54 12.64 -9.79 16.71
C VAL A 54 11.61 -8.73 17.06
N GLY A 55 10.77 -8.32 16.10
CA GLY A 55 9.69 -7.36 16.36
C GLY A 55 8.69 -7.87 17.39
N LEU A 56 8.31 -9.14 17.31
CA LEU A 56 7.40 -9.78 18.26
C LEU A 56 8.02 -9.85 19.66
N ALA A 57 9.29 -10.26 19.76
CA ALA A 57 10.02 -10.29 21.03
C ALA A 57 10.14 -8.88 21.64
N PHE A 58 10.41 -7.86 20.83
CA PHE A 58 10.46 -6.47 21.29
C PHE A 58 9.12 -6.01 21.86
N ILE A 59 8.00 -6.30 21.19
CA ILE A 59 6.64 -5.98 21.68
C ILE A 59 6.37 -6.68 23.01
N LEU A 60 6.76 -7.95 23.16
CA LEU A 60 6.58 -8.71 24.39
C LEU A 60 7.45 -8.17 25.55
N LEU A 61 8.73 -7.89 25.30
CA LEU A 61 9.66 -7.37 26.31
C LEU A 61 9.29 -5.98 26.79
N THR A 62 8.87 -5.10 25.88
CA THR A 62 8.43 -3.74 26.20
C THR A 62 7.03 -3.68 26.80
N ARG A 63 6.33 -4.83 26.88
CA ARG A 63 4.89 -4.89 27.21
C ARG A 63 4.09 -3.91 26.36
N GLY A 64 4.44 -3.77 25.08
CA GLY A 64 3.81 -2.81 24.17
C GLY A 64 2.28 -2.95 24.11
N TRP A 65 1.77 -4.16 24.33
CA TRP A 65 0.35 -4.44 24.44
C TRP A 65 -0.34 -3.67 25.59
N GLU A 66 0.32 -3.51 26.74
CA GLU A 66 -0.22 -2.75 27.88
C GLU A 66 -0.35 -1.25 27.54
N GLN A 67 0.56 -0.73 26.71
CA GLN A 67 0.54 0.67 26.28
C GLN A 67 -0.56 0.93 25.25
N VAL A 68 -0.72 0.01 24.28
CA VAL A 68 -1.81 0.08 23.31
C VAL A 68 -3.17 -0.06 24.00
N ALA A 69 -3.29 -1.00 24.95
CA ALA A 69 -4.50 -1.18 25.74
C ALA A 69 -4.84 0.07 26.56
N ARG A 70 -3.85 0.72 27.18
CA ARG A 70 -4.04 1.97 27.93
C ARG A 70 -4.55 3.10 27.05
N ILE A 71 -3.94 3.31 25.88
CA ILE A 71 -4.38 4.33 24.91
C ILE A 71 -5.79 4.01 24.41
N GLY A 72 -6.08 2.75 24.10
CA GLY A 72 -7.40 2.29 23.71
C GLY A 72 -8.46 2.58 24.78
N HIS A 73 -8.15 2.30 26.06
CA HIS A 73 -9.03 2.62 27.17
C HIS A 73 -9.28 4.12 27.31
N ILE A 74 -8.24 4.96 27.22
CA ILE A 74 -8.37 6.42 27.31
C ILE A 74 -9.23 6.98 26.17
N LEU A 75 -9.01 6.51 24.93
CA LEU A 75 -9.81 6.92 23.79
C LEU A 75 -11.27 6.48 23.96
N SER A 76 -11.49 5.24 24.42
CA SER A 76 -12.84 4.75 24.66
C SER A 76 -13.55 5.54 25.75
N SER A 77 -12.87 5.86 26.86
CA SER A 77 -13.48 6.61 27.97
C SER A 77 -13.84 8.02 27.54
N GLN A 78 -12.97 8.70 26.79
CA GLN A 78 -13.27 10.01 26.22
C GLN A 78 -14.45 9.97 25.25
N PHE A 79 -14.57 8.90 24.47
CA PHE A 79 -15.69 8.72 23.56
C PHE A 79 -17.00 8.45 24.30
N TYR A 80 -16.96 7.60 25.33
CA TYR A 80 -18.11 7.34 26.20
C TYR A 80 -18.55 8.61 26.94
N ASP A 81 -17.63 9.37 27.53
CA ASP A 81 -17.93 10.62 28.22
C ASP A 81 -18.49 11.67 27.26
N ALA A 82 -17.97 11.76 26.03
CA ALA A 82 -18.51 12.64 25.01
C ALA A 82 -19.94 12.25 24.60
N LEU A 83 -20.23 10.95 24.48
CA LEU A 83 -21.57 10.44 24.18
C LEU A 83 -22.55 10.62 25.34
N TYR A 84 -22.14 10.34 26.58
CA TYR A 84 -22.97 10.57 27.78
C TYR A 84 -23.19 12.07 28.05
N GLY A 85 -22.21 12.90 27.70
CA GLY A 85 -22.29 14.36 27.77
C GLY A 85 -23.23 14.97 26.73
N LEU A 86 -23.67 14.21 25.72
CA LEU A 86 -24.77 14.60 24.84
C LEU A 86 -26.05 14.68 25.68
N ASN A 87 -26.35 15.87 26.17
CA ASN A 87 -27.60 16.17 26.83
C ASN A 87 -28.75 16.14 25.80
N LEU A 88 -29.20 14.94 25.46
CA LEU A 88 -30.37 14.69 24.61
C LEU A 88 -31.64 15.30 25.22
N THR A 89 -31.66 15.50 26.54
CA THR A 89 -32.74 16.15 27.29
C THR A 89 -32.81 17.66 27.04
N SER A 90 -31.69 18.31 26.68
CA SER A 90 -31.65 19.74 26.36
C SER A 90 -32.09 20.06 24.93
N PHE A 91 -32.33 19.03 24.10
CA PHE A 91 -32.89 19.22 22.78
C PHE A 91 -34.38 19.52 22.91
N THR A 92 -34.72 20.81 22.91
CA THR A 92 -36.10 21.29 22.80
C THR A 92 -36.75 20.66 21.55
N PRO A 93 -38.02 20.21 21.60
CA PRO A 93 -38.71 19.59 20.46
C PRO A 93 -38.60 20.38 19.14
N VAL A 94 -38.50 21.71 19.24
CA VAL A 94 -38.29 22.63 18.11
C VAL A 94 -36.96 22.39 17.39
N VAL A 95 -35.87 22.16 18.12
CA VAL A 95 -34.53 21.94 17.52
C VAL A 95 -34.52 20.63 16.74
N LEU A 96 -35.15 19.58 17.28
CA LEU A 96 -35.28 18.30 16.59
C LEU A 96 -36.14 18.43 15.32
N PHE A 97 -37.22 19.19 15.38
CA PHE A 97 -38.09 19.44 14.23
C PHE A 97 -37.35 20.20 13.12
N VAL A 98 -36.61 21.26 13.47
CA VAL A 98 -35.78 22.02 12.52
C VAL A 98 -34.69 21.14 11.91
N ALA A 99 -34.00 20.33 12.73
CA ALA A 99 -32.99 19.40 12.24
C ALA A 99 -33.57 18.32 11.31
N MET A 100 -34.80 17.86 11.57
CA MET A 100 -35.47 16.90 10.69
C MET A 100 -35.84 17.55 9.35
N LEU A 101 -36.36 18.78 9.37
CA LEU A 101 -36.69 19.52 8.16
C LEU A 101 -35.45 19.81 7.30
N THR A 102 -34.33 20.19 7.90
CA THR A 102 -33.08 20.41 7.15
C THR A 102 -32.56 19.12 6.56
N PHE A 103 -32.61 18.00 7.29
CA PHE A 103 -32.17 16.70 6.79
C PHE A 103 -33.05 16.21 5.63
N ILE A 104 -34.37 16.33 5.76
CA ILE A 104 -35.33 16.00 4.69
C ILE A 104 -35.08 16.90 3.48
N GLY A 105 -34.91 18.21 3.68
CA GLY A 105 -34.64 19.17 2.61
C GLY A 105 -33.36 18.86 1.84
N VAL A 106 -32.27 18.56 2.55
CA VAL A 106 -30.99 18.15 1.94
C VAL A 106 -31.14 16.84 1.19
N THR A 107 -31.84 15.85 1.75
CA THR A 107 -32.07 14.56 1.11
C THR A 107 -32.89 14.72 -0.17
N VAL A 108 -33.97 15.51 -0.12
CA VAL A 108 -34.82 15.79 -1.28
C VAL A 108 -34.06 16.55 -2.35
N TYR A 109 -33.28 17.58 -1.98
CA TYR A 109 -32.43 18.32 -2.91
C TYR A 109 -31.43 17.40 -3.61
N ASN A 110 -30.75 16.54 -2.84
CA ASN A 110 -29.76 15.61 -3.37
C ASN A 110 -30.39 14.54 -4.29
N LEU A 111 -31.57 14.02 -3.93
CA LEU A 111 -32.34 13.10 -4.78
C LEU A 111 -32.86 13.75 -6.07
N ASN A 112 -33.22 15.04 -6.02
CA ASN A 112 -33.68 15.77 -7.19
C ASN A 112 -32.51 16.11 -8.13
N LEU A 113 -31.37 16.53 -7.56
CA LEU A 113 -30.13 16.75 -8.30
C LEU A 113 -29.59 15.47 -8.97
N SER A 114 -29.81 14.29 -8.35
CA SER A 114 -29.42 13.00 -8.93
C SER A 114 -30.34 12.53 -10.07
N LYS A 115 -31.48 13.20 -10.31
CA LYS A 115 -32.43 12.84 -11.38
C LYS A 115 -32.25 13.64 -12.66
N ASP A 116 -31.59 14.79 -12.60
CA ASP A 116 -31.13 15.55 -13.77
C ASP A 116 -29.79 15.01 -14.29
#